data_AF-A0A928XDJ5-F1
#
_entry.id   AF-A0A928XDJ5-F1
#
_cell.length_a   1.000
_cell.length_b   1.000
_cell.length_c   1.000
_cell.angle_alpha   90.00
_cell.angle_beta   90.00
_cell.angle_gamma   90.00
#
_symmetry.space_group_name_H-M   'P 1'
#
loop_
_entity.id
_entity.type
_entity.pdbx_description
1 polymer ?
#
loop_
_entity_poly.entity_id
_entity_poly.type
_entity_poly.pdbx_seq_one_letter_code
_entity_poly.pdbx_strand_id
1 'polypeptide(L)' 'MSLYQPHTFEIPEETIRVAQAAFPKGNIYLTIREKLGPLFNDADFASLFDWRGPNR' A
#
# COMPACT_ATOMS: atom_id res chain seq x y z
N MET A 1 22.52 9.94 3.31
CA MET A 1 21.69 9.93 2.09
C MET A 1 20.62 8.89 2.30
N SER A 2 19.35 9.30 2.41
CA SER A 2 18.22 8.37 2.50
C SER A 2 17.97 7.80 1.10
N LEU A 3 17.92 6.48 0.99
CA LEU A 3 17.51 5.82 -0.24
C LEU A 3 15.99 5.95 -0.34
N TYR A 4 15.50 6.55 -1.44
CA TYR A 4 14.11 6.39 -1.83
C TYR A 4 13.88 4.91 -2.06
N GLN A 5 13.29 4.24 -1.09
CA GLN A 5 12.82 2.87 -1.27
C GLN A 5 11.49 2.99 -1.98
N PRO A 6 11.37 2.55 -3.25
CA PRO A 6 10.06 2.49 -3.87
C PRO A 6 9.18 1.62 -2.97
N HIS A 7 8.10 2.21 -2.45
CA HIS A 7 7.15 1.47 -1.66
C HIS A 7 6.38 0.55 -2.61
N THR A 8 6.91 -0.66 -2.79
CA THR A 8 6.15 -1.72 -3.41
C THR A 8 5.05 -2.09 -2.42
N PHE A 9 3.81 -1.67 -2.69
CA PHE A 9 2.62 -2.01 -1.88
C PHE A 9 2.21 -3.49 -1.99
N GLU A 10 3.16 -4.37 -2.33
CA GLU A 10 2.99 -5.81 -2.34
C GLU A 10 2.74 -6.30 -0.93
N ILE A 11 1.63 -7.02 -0.77
CA ILE A 11 1.31 -7.69 0.49
C ILE A 11 1.97 -9.07 0.41
N PRO A 12 2.83 -9.44 1.39
CA PRO A 12 3.39 -10.78 1.42
C PRO A 12 2.29 -11.85 1.48
N GLU A 13 2.48 -12.96 0.77
CA GLU A 13 1.51 -14.08 0.72
C GLU A 13 1.08 -14.55 2.10
N GLU A 14 1.99 -14.63 3.07
CA GLU A 14 1.67 -15.07 4.42
C GLU A 14 0.72 -14.10 5.13
N THR A 15 0.84 -12.79 4.87
CA THR A 15 -0.11 -11.80 5.39
C THR A 15 -1.49 -11.98 4.78
N ILE A 16 -1.59 -12.31 3.49
CA ILE A 16 -2.87 -12.62 2.83
C ILE A 16 -3.52 -13.84 3.49
N ARG A 17 -2.75 -14.92 3.68
CA ARG A 17 -3.23 -16.16 4.30
C ARG A 17 -3.74 -15.94 5.72
N VAL A 18 -2.98 -15.24 6.56
CA VAL A 18 -3.38 -14.95 7.95
C VAL A 18 -4.63 -14.07 7.98
N ALA A 19 -4.73 -13.05 7.12
CA ALA A 19 -5.90 -12.18 7.06
C ALA A 19 -7.17 -12.95 6.64
N GLN A 20 -7.08 -13.83 5.65
CA GLN A 20 -8.19 -14.69 5.24
C GLN A 20 -8.62 -15.65 6.35
N ALA A 21 -7.66 -16.24 7.07
CA ALA A 21 -7.94 -17.13 8.19
C ALA A 21 -8.57 -16.40 9.39
N ALA A 22 -8.15 -15.16 9.66
CA ALA A 22 -8.68 -14.34 10.76
C ALA A 22 -10.14 -13.87 10.51
N PHE A 23 -10.53 -13.72 9.24
CA PHE A 23 -11.87 -13.28 8.83
C PHE A 23 -12.59 -14.33 7.97
N PRO A 24 -12.94 -15.50 8.54
CA PRO A 24 -13.52 -16.62 7.77
C PRO A 24 -14.91 -16.32 7.18
N LYS A 25 -15.62 -15.31 7.72
CA LYS A 25 -16.91 -14.83 7.19
C LYS A 25 -16.75 -13.64 6.22
N GLY A 26 -15.52 -13.30 5.85
CA GLY A 26 -15.18 -12.16 5.04
C GLY A 26 -14.96 -10.87 5.84
N ASN A 27 -14.30 -9.92 5.20
CA ASN A 27 -14.05 -8.58 5.70
C ASN A 27 -14.16 -7.59 4.54
N ILE A 28 -14.90 -6.49 4.74
CA ILE A 28 -15.15 -5.51 3.69
C ILE A 28 -13.87 -4.85 3.18
N TYR A 29 -12.89 -4.61 4.05
CA TYR A 29 -11.61 -4.01 3.68
C TYR A 29 -10.77 -4.95 2.81
N LEU A 30 -10.77 -6.26 3.11
CA LEU A 30 -10.11 -7.26 2.26
C LEU A 30 -10.79 -7.33 0.88
N THR A 31 -12.12 -7.31 0.86
CA THR A 31 -12.90 -7.32 -0.39
C THR A 31 -12.63 -6.08 -1.25
N ILE A 32 -12.55 -4.89 -0.62
CA ILE A 32 -12.21 -3.64 -1.29
C ILE A 32 -10.80 -3.75 -1.89
N ARG A 33 -9.82 -4.26 -1.14
CA ARG A 33 -8.45 -4.41 -1.62
C ARG A 33 -8.35 -5.39 -2.79
N GLU A 34 -9.05 -6.52 -2.75
CA GLU A 34 -9.07 -7.49 -3.85
C GLU A 34 -9.73 -6.93 -5.12
N LYS A 35 -10.82 -6.16 -4.97
CA LYS A 35 -11.58 -5.65 -6.12
C LYS A 35 -11.02 -4.38 -6.73
N LEU A 36 -10.54 -3.45 -5.90
CA LEU A 36 -10.07 -2.14 -6.36
C LEU A 36 -8.55 -2.07 -6.49
N GLY A 37 -7.81 -2.95 -5.81
CA GLY A 37 -6.35 -2.90 -5.79
C GLY A 37 -5.81 -1.63 -5.11
N PRO A 38 -4.56 -1.22 -5.42
CA PRO A 38 -4.04 0.06 -4.97
C PRO A 38 -4.79 1.21 -5.67
N LEU A 39 -5.38 2.11 -4.87
CA LEU A 39 -6.13 3.27 -5.37
C LEU A 39 -5.23 4.44 -5.76
N PHE A 40 -4.04 4.50 -5.17
CA PHE A 40 -3.09 5.58 -5.33
C PHE A 40 -1.68 5.03 -5.51
N ASN A 41 -0.88 5.74 -6.29
CA ASN A 41 0.55 5.52 -6.40
C ASN A 41 1.31 6.75 -5.86
N ASP A 42 2.53 6.55 -5.38
CA ASP A 42 3.38 7.65 -4.90
C ASP A 42 3.57 8.74 -5.98
N ALA A 43 3.59 8.33 -7.26
CA ALA A 43 3.69 9.24 -8.40
C ALA A 43 2.50 10.23 -8.50
N ASP A 44 1.30 9.85 -8.06
CA ASP A 44 0.10 10.71 -8.13
C ASP A 44 0.24 11.95 -7.26
N PHE A 45 1.08 11.88 -6.22
CA PHE A 45 1.28 12.95 -5.24
C PHE A 45 2.63 13.64 -5.38
N ALA A 46 3.50 13.19 -6.28
CA ALA A 46 4.87 13.70 -6.41
C ALA A 46 4.91 15.23 -6.56
N SER A 47 4.04 15.80 -7.39
CA SER A 47 3.95 17.25 -7.62
C SER A 47 3.43 18.06 -6.43
N LEU A 48 2.67 17.44 -5.52
CA LEU A 48 2.11 18.10 -4.33
C LEU A 48 3.14 18.21 -3.20
N PHE A 49 4.15 17.33 -3.20
CA PHE A 49 5.19 17.27 -2.17
C PHE A 49 6.57 17.71 -2.68
N ASP A 50 6.66 18.17 -3.93
CA ASP A 50 7.92 18.59 -4.58
C ASP A 50 8.64 19.74 -3.85
N TRP A 51 7.88 20.58 -3.11
CA TRP A 51 8.44 21.69 -2.31
C TRP A 51 9.04 21.26 -0.96
N ARG A 52 8.73 20.04 -0.50
CA ARG A 52 9.43 19.37 0.60
C ARG A 52 10.39 18.36 -0.01
N GLY A 53 11.38 18.86 -0.76
CA GLY A 53 12.58 18.08 -1.05
C GLY A 53 13.12 17.46 0.25
N PRO A 54 13.84 16.33 0.17
CA PRO A 54 14.33 15.63 1.35
C PRO A 54 15.07 16.61 2.26
N ASN A 55 14.44 16.98 3.37
CA ASN A 55 14.99 17.92 4.32
C ASN A 55 16.01 17.15 5.17
N ARG A 56 17.29 17.24 4.74
CA ARG A 56 18.55 16.88 5.39
C ARG A 56 18.59 15.69 6.34
#